data_AF-A0A6I4U040-F1
#
_entry.id   AF-A0A6I4U040-F1
#
_cell.length_a   1.000
_cell.length_b   1.000
_cell.length_c   1.000
_cell.angle_alpha   90.00
_cell.angle_beta   90.00
_cell.angle_gamma   90.00
#
_symmetry.space_group_name_H-M   'P 1'
#
loop_
_entity.id
_entity.type
_entity.pdbx_description
1 polymer ?
#
loop_
_entity_poly.entity_id
_entity_poly.type
_entity_poly.pdbx_seq_one_letter_code
_entity_poly.pdbx_strand_id
1 'polypeptide(L)'
;MTHSPAASWTRLAFDSWALSMEASCVVWLRGMRMMGGGAIATREAERMVAEKVEAGLGLWPVLTRGGFNQSPQELGALTLRHYAGPVRANRRRLSRV
;
A
#
# COMPACT_ATOMS: atom_id res chain seq x y z
N MET A 1 21.95 -10.09 16.62
CA MET A 1 21.35 -8.90 17.24
C MET A 1 19.93 -9.27 17.67
N THR A 2 19.66 -9.38 18.96
CA THR A 2 18.32 -9.72 19.48
C THR A 2 17.41 -8.51 19.35
N HIS A 3 16.54 -8.49 18.35
CA HIS A 3 15.49 -7.47 18.26
C HIS A 3 14.50 -7.68 19.42
N SER A 4 14.31 -6.66 20.26
CA SER A 4 13.24 -6.70 21.26
C SER A 4 11.88 -6.79 20.55
N PRO A 5 11.01 -7.75 20.89
CA PRO A 5 9.67 -7.86 20.30
C PRO A 5 8.87 -6.55 20.41
N ALA A 6 8.98 -5.84 21.54
CA ALA A 6 8.32 -4.56 21.73
C ALA A 6 8.79 -3.50 20.71
N ALA A 7 10.11 -3.40 20.48
CA ALA A 7 10.67 -2.48 19.50
C ALA A 7 10.22 -2.80 18.06
N SER A 8 10.02 -4.08 17.74
CA SER A 8 9.53 -4.50 16.42
C SER A 8 8.06 -4.11 16.18
N TRP A 9 7.20 -4.22 17.20
CA TRP A 9 5.80 -3.80 17.11
C TRP A 9 5.64 -2.29 17.04
N THR A 10 6.41 -1.54 17.84
CA THR A 10 6.41 -0.07 17.78
C THR A 10 6.80 0.41 16.38
N ARG A 11 7.84 -0.18 15.79
CA ARG A 11 8.24 0.14 14.40
C ARG A 11 7.13 -0.18 13.41
N LEU A 12 6.52 -1.36 13.51
CA LEU A 12 5.42 -1.77 12.63
C LEU A 12 4.23 -0.80 12.73
N ALA A 13 3.92 -0.29 13.93
CA ALA A 13 2.87 0.70 14.14
C ALA A 13 3.19 2.03 13.44
N PHE A 14 4.43 2.53 13.57
CA PHE A 14 4.86 3.74 12.87
C PHE A 14 4.85 3.58 11.35
N ASP A 15 5.35 2.44 10.83
CA ASP A 15 5.34 2.13 9.40
C ASP A 15 3.89 2.05 8.87
N SER A 16 2.98 1.47 9.66
CA SER A 16 1.54 1.40 9.35
C SER A 16 0.90 2.78 9.30
N TRP A 17 1.21 3.66 10.26
CA TRP A 17 0.69 5.02 10.28
C TRP A 17 1.22 5.83 9.10
N ALA A 18 2.53 5.76 8.83
CA ALA A 18 3.12 6.44 7.67
C ALA A 18 2.45 6.01 6.36
N LEU A 19 2.25 4.71 6.16
CA LEU A 19 1.54 4.19 4.98
C LEU A 19 0.08 4.67 4.94
N SER A 20 -0.61 4.69 6.08
CA SER A 20 -2.00 5.15 6.16
C SER A 20 -2.17 6.63 5.79
N MET A 21 -1.19 7.48 6.15
CA MET A 21 -1.18 8.89 5.74
C MET A 21 -0.97 9.02 4.23
N GLU A 22 0.01 8.31 3.65
CA GLU A 22 0.21 8.33 2.20
C GLU A 22 -1.00 7.79 1.42
N ALA A 23 -1.63 6.72 1.92
CA ALA A 23 -2.84 6.15 1.34
C ALA A 23 -4.02 7.12 1.39
N SER A 24 -4.19 7.83 2.51
CA SER A 24 -5.21 8.88 2.65
C SER A 24 -5.04 10.00 1.62
N CYS A 25 -3.79 10.44 1.36
CA CYS A 25 -3.53 11.40 0.29
C CYS A 25 -3.91 10.86 -1.11
N VAL A 26 -3.62 9.58 -1.39
CA VAL A 26 -4.01 8.95 -2.66
C VAL A 26 -5.53 8.91 -2.80
N VAL A 27 -6.26 8.55 -1.74
CA VAL A 27 -7.73 8.54 -1.73
C VAL A 27 -8.28 9.94 -2.01
N TRP A 28 -7.75 10.96 -1.34
CA TRP A 28 -8.14 12.35 -1.57
C TRP A 28 -7.92 12.79 -3.02
N LEU A 29 -6.72 12.58 -3.57
CA LEU A 29 -6.40 12.96 -4.95
C LEU A 29 -7.25 12.21 -5.98
N ARG A 30 -7.60 10.95 -5.70
CA ARG A 30 -8.55 10.18 -6.52
C ARG A 30 -9.94 10.76 -6.43
N GLY A 31 -10.41 11.14 -5.25
CA GLY A 31 -11.65 11.87 -5.06
C GLY A 31 -11.73 13.11 -5.96
N MET A 32 -10.68 13.94 -5.95
CA MET A 32 -10.59 15.12 -6.83
C MET A 32 -10.69 14.76 -8.32
N ARG A 33 -10.00 13.71 -8.77
CA ARG A 33 -10.12 13.23 -10.16
C ARG A 33 -11.52 12.75 -10.50
N MET A 34 -12.16 12.03 -9.59
CA MET A 34 -13.50 11.48 -9.78
C MET A 34 -14.56 12.59 -9.84
N MET A 35 -14.39 13.67 -9.08
CA MET A 35 -15.29 14.84 -9.11
C MET A 35 -15.37 15.49 -10.50
N GLY A 36 -14.33 15.38 -11.32
CA GLY A 36 -14.35 15.87 -12.71
C GLY A 36 -15.30 15.11 -13.64
N GLY A 37 -15.74 13.91 -13.25
CA GLY A 37 -16.66 13.08 -14.03
C GLY A 37 -16.12 12.66 -15.40
N GLY A 38 -17.03 12.19 -16.26
CA GLY A 38 -16.76 11.85 -17.65
C GLY A 38 -15.63 10.82 -17.85
N ALA A 39 -14.96 10.92 -19.00
CA ALA A 39 -13.93 9.96 -19.39
C ALA A 39 -12.72 9.92 -18.44
N ILE A 40 -12.40 11.03 -17.76
CA ILE A 40 -11.30 11.10 -16.80
C ILE A 40 -11.61 10.25 -15.56
N ALA A 41 -12.82 10.41 -15.00
CA ALA A 41 -13.26 9.62 -13.85
C ALA A 41 -13.35 8.13 -14.19
N THR A 42 -13.92 7.76 -15.34
CA THR A 42 -14.01 6.35 -15.78
C THR A 42 -12.63 5.71 -15.89
N ARG A 43 -11.67 6.37 -16.55
CA ARG A 43 -10.30 5.85 -16.70
C ARG A 43 -9.58 5.71 -15.36
N GLU A 44 -9.78 6.64 -14.42
CA GLU A 44 -9.19 6.52 -13.09
C GLU A 44 -9.84 5.38 -12.29
N ALA A 45 -11.15 5.16 -12.41
CA ALA A 45 -11.85 4.05 -11.77
C ALA A 45 -11.40 2.68 -12.29
N GLU A 46 -11.27 2.52 -13.60
CA GLU A 46 -10.76 1.28 -14.22
C GLU A 46 -9.33 0.99 -13.77
N ARG A 47 -8.47 2.01 -13.81
CA ARG A 47 -7.09 1.90 -13.31
C ARG A 47 -7.05 1.53 -11.84
N MET A 48 -7.91 2.13 -11.02
CA MET A 48 -8.04 1.82 -9.59
C MET A 48 -8.36 0.35 -9.33
N VAL A 49 -9.16 -0.28 -10.17
CA VAL A 49 -9.49 -1.71 -10.04
C VAL A 49 -8.30 -2.55 -10.45
N ALA A 50 -7.68 -2.27 -11.60
CA ALA A 50 -6.51 -3.00 -12.09
C ALA A 50 -5.37 -3.00 -11.05
N GLU A 51 -5.07 -1.84 -10.46
CA GLU A 51 -4.04 -1.72 -9.42
C GLU A 51 -4.34 -2.55 -8.17
N LYS A 52 -5.62 -2.63 -7.74
CA LYS A 52 -6.00 -3.43 -6.57
C LYS A 52 -5.86 -4.92 -6.84
N VAL A 53 -6.26 -5.35 -8.04
CA VAL A 53 -6.10 -6.74 -8.48
C VAL A 53 -4.61 -7.11 -8.55
N GLU A 54 -3.80 -6.28 -9.20
CA GLU A 54 -2.35 -6.49 -9.29
C GLU A 54 -1.69 -6.54 -7.91
N ALA A 55 -2.00 -5.60 -7.02
CA ALA A 55 -1.44 -5.58 -5.67
C ALA A 55 -1.89 -6.80 -4.84
N GLY A 56 -3.15 -7.22 -4.93
CA GLY A 56 -3.67 -8.38 -4.22
C GLY A 56 -3.02 -9.69 -4.69
N LEU A 57 -2.93 -9.89 -6.01
CA LEU A 57 -2.30 -11.08 -6.59
C LEU A 57 -0.78 -11.09 -6.32
N GLY A 58 -0.13 -9.93 -6.38
CA GLY A 58 1.29 -9.79 -6.12
C GLY A 58 1.71 -10.02 -4.66
N LEU A 59 0.77 -9.99 -3.71
CA LEU A 59 1.08 -10.18 -2.29
C LEU A 59 1.38 -11.64 -1.94
N TRP A 60 0.65 -12.60 -2.51
CA TRP A 60 0.79 -14.03 -2.17
C TRP A 60 2.21 -14.57 -2.35
N PRO A 61 2.91 -14.29 -3.47
CA PRO A 61 4.31 -14.72 -3.63
C PRO A 61 5.28 -14.04 -2.66
N VAL A 62 4.94 -12.84 -2.17
CA VAL A 62 5.75 -12.12 -1.18
C VAL A 62 5.60 -12.76 0.19
N LEU A 63 4.37 -13.08 0.59
CA LEU A 63 4.07 -13.68 1.89
C LEU A 63 4.60 -15.11 2.02
N THR A 64 4.62 -15.89 0.94
CA THR A 64 5.07 -17.30 0.97
C THR A 64 6.59 -17.46 0.88
N ARG A 65 7.33 -16.40 0.51
CA ARG A 65 8.78 -16.45 0.28
C ARG A 65 9.60 -16.83 1.52
N GLY A 66 9.12 -16.51 2.72
CA GLY A 66 9.82 -16.82 3.97
C GLY A 66 9.46 -18.19 4.57
N GLY A 67 8.57 -18.96 3.94
CA GLY A 67 8.11 -20.26 4.43
C GLY A 67 7.24 -20.19 5.69
N PHE A 68 6.95 -21.34 6.29
CA PHE A 68 6.01 -21.45 7.43
C PHE A 68 6.55 -20.92 8.76
N ASN A 69 7.82 -20.57 8.86
CA ASN A 69 8.46 -20.16 10.11
C ASN A 69 8.45 -18.63 10.34
N GLN A 70 7.68 -17.90 9.54
CA GLN A 70 7.60 -16.44 9.61
C GLN A 70 6.77 -15.99 10.82
N SER A 71 7.31 -15.03 11.57
CA SER A 71 6.59 -14.36 12.65
C SER A 71 5.50 -13.42 12.11
N PRO A 72 4.45 -13.12 12.90
CA PRO A 72 3.44 -12.13 12.55
C PRO A 72 4.01 -10.75 12.19
N GLN A 73 5.10 -10.35 12.86
CA GLN A 73 5.76 -9.07 12.63
C GLN A 73 6.45 -9.03 11.26
N GLU A 74 7.08 -10.14 10.85
CA GLU A 74 7.70 -10.25 9.53
C GLU A 74 6.65 -10.23 8.42
N LEU A 75 5.54 -10.96 8.60
CA LEU A 75 4.42 -10.94 7.66
C LEU A 75 3.81 -9.54 7.54
N GLY A 76 3.63 -8.85 8.68
CA GLY A 76 3.16 -7.46 8.72
C GLY A 76 4.10 -6.52 7.97
N ALA A 77 5.41 -6.59 8.26
CA ALA A 77 6.40 -5.74 7.61
C ALA A 77 6.50 -5.97 6.10
N LEU A 78 6.42 -7.23 5.66
CA LEU A 78 6.38 -7.58 4.23
C LEU A 78 5.12 -7.03 3.54
N THR A 79 3.97 -7.13 4.21
CA THR A 79 2.70 -6.61 3.71
C THR A 79 2.75 -5.09 3.55
N LEU A 80 3.23 -4.37 4.58
CA LEU A 80 3.39 -2.91 4.52
C LEU A 80 4.33 -2.50 3.39
N ARG A 81 5.49 -3.18 3.26
CA ARG A 81 6.46 -2.88 2.21
C ARG A 81 5.88 -3.13 0.81
N HIS A 82 5.11 -4.21 0.65
CA HIS A 82 4.44 -4.55 -0.61
C HIS A 82 3.47 -3.45 -1.05
N TYR A 83 2.64 -2.94 -0.14
CA TYR A 83 1.67 -1.89 -0.46
C TYR A 83 2.28 -0.47 -0.52
N ALA A 84 3.38 -0.20 0.20
CA ALA A 84 4.02 1.11 0.21
C ALA A 84 4.54 1.54 -1.17
N GLY A 85 5.08 0.61 -1.96
CA GLY A 85 5.57 0.89 -3.31
C GLY A 85 4.47 1.43 -4.24
N PRO A 86 3.37 0.70 -4.44
CA PRO A 86 2.21 1.13 -5.22
C PRO A 86 1.55 2.42 -4.69
N VAL A 87 1.39 2.58 -3.38
CA VAL A 87 0.81 3.81 -2.79
C VAL A 87 1.67 5.04 -3.13
N ARG A 88 2.99 4.94 -2.97
CA ARG A 88 3.92 6.03 -3.30
C ARG A 88 3.97 6.32 -4.81
N ALA A 89 3.88 5.29 -5.65
CA ALA A 89 3.78 5.46 -7.10
C ALA A 89 2.49 6.21 -7.48
N ASN A 90 1.36 5.82 -6.89
CA ASN A 90 0.08 6.48 -7.08
C ASN A 90 0.10 7.93 -6.64
N ARG A 91 0.61 8.22 -5.43
CA ARG A 91 0.72 9.59 -4.91
C ARG A 91 1.49 10.49 -5.87
N ARG A 92 2.66 10.03 -6.35
CA ARG A 92 3.50 10.77 -7.32
C ARG A 92 2.81 11.00 -8.66
N ARG A 93 2.06 10.00 -9.16
CA ARG A 93 1.31 10.13 -10.42
C ARG A 93 0.15 11.10 -10.29
N LEU A 94 -0.57 11.04 -9.19
CA LEU A 94 -1.75 11.85 -8.93
C LEU A 94 -1.40 13.30 -8.60
N SER A 95 -0.24 13.57 -8.00
CA SER A 95 0.18 14.94 -7.65
C SER A 95 0.77 15.75 -8.82
N ARG A 96 0.88 15.18 -10.01
CA ARG A 96 1.48 15.81 -11.20
C ARG A 96 0.44 16.35 -12.19
N VAL A 97 -0.84 16.21 -11.86
CA VAL A 97 -1.97 16.42 -12.78
C VAL A 97 -3.01 17.28 -12.09
#